data_AF-A0A315WP48-F1
#
_entry.id   AF-A0A315WP48-F1
#
_cell.length_a   1.000
_cell.length_b   1.000
_cell.length_c   1.000
_cell.angle_alpha   90.00
_cell.angle_beta   90.00
_cell.angle_gamma   90.00
#
_symmetry.space_group_name_H-M   'P 1'
#
loop_
_entity.id
_entity.type
_entity.pdbx_description
1 polymer ?
#
loop_
_entity_poly.entity_id
_entity_poly.type
_entity_poly.pdbx_seq_one_letter_code
_entity_poly.pdbx_strand_id
1 'polypeptide(L)'
;MTAALITIFAGLCAAYMARELKISEFRQAWINGLREEISDFVAKAHEWIDLYIDTNPSDDQELKAEAHKKLNSLKYEAFRAYRKIQMRFKPTDEEANKLLASLQNLLDPSKLYVAPQEARGRGKYNVWRELADLTILQARHLLKEEWETTKNPLTRVARKVPVWLDSVSAAVRK
;
A
#
# COMPACT_ATOMS: atom_id res chain seq x y z
N MET A 1 -49.57 -19.73 1.42
CA MET A 1 -48.76 -18.89 2.34
C MET A 1 -47.30 -19.33 2.42
N THR A 2 -47.00 -20.62 2.51
CA THR A 2 -45.63 -21.17 2.52
C THR A 2 -44.82 -20.81 1.26
N ALA A 3 -45.41 -20.93 0.06
CA ALA A 3 -44.74 -20.56 -1.19
C ALA A 3 -44.32 -19.09 -1.24
N ALA A 4 -45.18 -18.17 -0.74
CA ALA A 4 -44.87 -16.74 -0.70
C ALA A 4 -43.71 -16.43 0.26
N LEU A 5 -43.67 -17.07 1.44
CA LEU A 5 -42.57 -16.92 2.39
C LEU A 5 -41.24 -17.43 1.83
N ILE A 6 -41.26 -18.57 1.13
CA ILE A 6 -40.07 -19.14 0.46
C ILE A 6 -39.56 -18.18 -0.62
N THR A 7 -40.46 -17.63 -1.45
CA THR A 7 -40.08 -16.66 -2.49
C THR A 7 -39.49 -15.38 -1.89
N ILE A 8 -40.08 -14.84 -0.82
CA ILE A 8 -39.55 -13.66 -0.12
C ILE A 8 -38.16 -13.95 0.44
N PHE A 9 -37.99 -15.09 1.11
CA PHE A 9 -36.70 -15.49 1.68
C PHE A 9 -35.63 -15.68 0.60
N ALA A 10 -35.96 -16.38 -0.49
CA ALA A 10 -35.05 -16.57 -1.62
C ALA A 10 -34.64 -15.23 -2.26
N GLY A 11 -35.59 -14.29 -2.39
CA GLY A 11 -35.31 -12.94 -2.88
C GLY A 11 -34.35 -12.16 -1.99
N LEU A 12 -34.50 -12.25 -0.67
CA LEU A 12 -33.57 -11.63 0.30
C LEU A 12 -32.16 -12.24 0.21
N CYS A 13 -32.06 -13.56 0.11
CA CYS A 13 -30.78 -14.25 -0.07
C CYS A 13 -30.09 -13.83 -1.38
N ALA A 14 -30.83 -13.76 -2.49
CA ALA A 14 -30.30 -13.33 -3.77
C ALA A 14 -29.81 -11.87 -3.73
N ALA A 15 -30.58 -10.97 -3.13
CA ALA A 15 -30.20 -9.57 -2.96
C ALA A 15 -28.94 -9.42 -2.08
N TYR A 16 -28.84 -10.20 -1.00
CA TYR A 16 -27.66 -10.22 -0.13
C TYR A 16 -26.42 -10.71 -0.88
N MET A 17 -26.52 -11.83 -1.60
CA MET A 17 -25.42 -12.37 -2.41
C MET A 17 -24.97 -11.39 -3.48
N ALA A 18 -25.91 -10.75 -4.20
CA ALA A 18 -25.60 -9.76 -5.22
C ALA A 18 -24.83 -8.57 -4.63
N ARG A 19 -25.20 -8.10 -3.44
CA ARG A 19 -24.49 -7.03 -2.73
C ARG A 19 -23.06 -7.44 -2.38
N GLU A 20 -22.85 -8.63 -1.80
CA GLU A 20 -21.52 -9.10 -1.41
C GLU A 20 -20.60 -9.31 -2.62
N LEU A 21 -21.12 -9.88 -3.72
CA LEU A 21 -20.39 -9.98 -4.98
C LEU A 21 -19.95 -8.61 -5.47
N LYS A 22 -20.85 -7.63 -5.46
CA LYS A 22 -20.54 -6.28 -5.92
C LYS A 22 -19.49 -5.58 -5.05
N ILE A 23 -19.55 -5.77 -3.73
CA ILE A 23 -18.54 -5.27 -2.81
C ILE A 23 -17.17 -5.91 -3.08
N SER A 24 -17.13 -7.23 -3.32
CA SER A 24 -15.91 -7.94 -3.67
C SER A 24 -15.30 -7.41 -4.97
N GLU A 25 -16.11 -7.19 -6.02
CA GLU A 25 -15.65 -6.56 -7.27
C GLU A 25 -15.00 -5.19 -7.03
N PHE A 26 -15.66 -4.31 -6.27
CA PHE A 26 -15.13 -2.98 -5.96
C PHE A 26 -13.83 -3.05 -5.15
N ARG A 27 -13.71 -4.00 -4.21
CA ARG A 27 -12.48 -4.22 -3.45
C ARG A 27 -11.35 -4.74 -4.34
N GLN A 28 -11.63 -5.67 -5.25
CA GLN A 28 -10.66 -6.17 -6.21
C GLN A 28 -10.15 -5.05 -7.11
N ALA A 29 -11.06 -4.22 -7.65
CA ALA A 29 -10.69 -3.05 -8.45
C ALA A 29 -9.84 -2.05 -7.64
N TRP A 30 -10.18 -1.82 -6.38
CA TRP A 30 -9.39 -0.96 -5.48
C TRP A 30 -7.99 -1.52 -5.22
N ILE A 31 -7.86 -2.82 -4.94
CA ILE A 31 -6.57 -3.53 -4.73
C ILE A 31 -5.71 -3.46 -5.98
N ASN A 32 -6.30 -3.72 -7.16
CA ASN A 32 -5.58 -3.70 -8.42
C ASN A 32 -5.08 -2.29 -8.77
N GLY A 33 -5.93 -1.26 -8.61
CA GLY A 33 -5.52 0.12 -8.82
C GLY A 33 -4.42 0.58 -7.86
N LEU A 34 -4.47 0.13 -6.61
CA LEU A 34 -3.39 0.39 -5.65
C LEU A 34 -2.08 -0.28 -6.05
N ARG A 35 -2.13 -1.53 -6.52
CA ARG A 35 -0.93 -2.25 -7.01
C ARG A 35 -0.29 -1.55 -8.20
N GLU A 36 -1.11 -1.08 -9.15
CA GLU A 36 -0.66 -0.33 -10.32
C GLU A 36 0.00 1.00 -9.92
N GLU A 37 -0.66 1.79 -9.05
CA GLU A 37 -0.11 3.07 -8.59
C GLU A 37 1.21 2.91 -7.81
N ILE A 38 1.35 1.86 -6.98
CA ILE A 38 2.60 1.55 -6.28
C ILE A 38 3.69 1.17 -7.28
N SER A 39 3.37 0.34 -8.28
CA SER A 39 4.31 -0.04 -9.33
C SER A 39 4.80 1.18 -10.11
N ASP A 40 3.89 2.06 -10.52
CA ASP A 40 4.21 3.31 -11.22
C ASP A 40 5.11 4.20 -10.37
N PHE A 41 4.80 4.36 -9.08
CA PHE A 41 5.62 5.13 -8.16
C PHE A 41 7.04 4.59 -8.09
N VAL A 42 7.19 3.28 -7.85
CA VAL A 42 8.50 2.63 -7.68
C VAL A 42 9.30 2.69 -8.97
N ALA A 43 8.67 2.51 -10.13
CA ALA A 43 9.33 2.66 -11.43
C ALA A 43 9.89 4.07 -11.62
N LYS A 44 9.09 5.11 -11.33
CA LYS A 44 9.54 6.51 -11.42
C LYS A 44 10.62 6.85 -10.40
N ALA A 45 10.55 6.27 -9.20
CA ALA A 45 11.60 6.42 -8.20
C ALA A 45 12.91 5.73 -8.64
N HIS A 46 12.82 4.60 -9.37
CA HIS A 46 13.97 3.91 -9.95
C HIS A 46 14.64 4.78 -11.02
N GLU A 47 13.86 5.28 -12.00
CA GLU A 47 14.38 6.20 -13.02
C GLU A 47 15.01 7.45 -12.38
N TRP A 48 14.39 7.96 -11.31
CA TRP A 48 14.88 9.11 -10.58
C TRP A 48 16.22 8.83 -9.89
N ILE A 49 16.37 7.67 -9.23
CA ILE A 49 17.59 7.35 -8.50
C ILE A 49 18.76 7.09 -9.45
N ASP A 50 18.54 6.40 -10.56
CA ASP A 50 19.58 6.10 -11.53
C ASP A 50 20.18 7.40 -12.05
N LEU A 51 19.31 8.31 -12.49
CA LEU A 51 19.72 9.64 -12.95
C LEU A 51 20.42 10.43 -11.84
N TYR A 52 19.94 10.37 -10.60
CA TYR A 52 20.54 11.08 -9.48
C TYR A 52 21.95 10.55 -9.16
N ILE A 53 22.13 9.23 -9.10
CA ILE A 53 23.41 8.60 -8.78
C ILE A 53 24.44 8.87 -9.89
N ASP A 54 24.03 8.83 -11.16
CA ASP A 54 24.93 9.03 -12.29
C ASP A 54 25.38 10.50 -12.42
N THR A 55 24.49 11.45 -12.12
CA THR A 55 24.74 12.87 -12.43
C THR A 55 25.23 13.67 -11.22
N ASN A 56 24.85 13.30 -10.00
CA ASN A 56 25.23 14.04 -8.80
C ASN A 56 26.76 14.11 -8.55
N PRO A 57 27.56 13.06 -8.83
CA PRO A 57 29.02 13.10 -8.69
C PRO A 57 29.75 13.88 -9.79
N SER A 58 29.10 14.18 -10.93
CA SER A 58 29.72 14.89 -12.05
C SER A 58 30.13 16.30 -11.66
N ASP A 59 31.21 16.85 -12.20
CA ASP A 59 31.57 18.27 -12.04
C ASP A 59 30.97 19.16 -13.14
N ASP A 60 30.35 18.56 -14.16
CA ASP A 60 29.73 19.27 -15.27
C ASP A 60 28.41 19.93 -14.86
N GLN A 61 28.41 21.26 -14.88
CA GLN A 61 27.26 22.08 -14.49
C GLN A 61 26.13 22.08 -15.53
N GLU A 62 26.45 21.95 -16.82
CA GLU A 62 25.43 21.89 -17.88
C GLU A 62 24.68 20.56 -17.81
N LEU A 63 25.43 19.45 -17.65
CA LEU A 63 24.87 18.12 -17.41
C LEU A 63 23.96 18.11 -16.18
N LYS A 64 24.40 18.71 -15.06
CA LYS A 64 23.58 18.84 -13.85
C LYS A 64 22.31 19.65 -14.07
N ALA A 65 22.38 20.74 -14.84
CA ALA A 65 21.22 21.57 -15.13
C ALA A 65 20.17 20.82 -15.97
N GLU A 66 20.60 20.02 -16.95
CA GLU A 66 19.71 19.16 -17.73
C GLU A 66 19.12 18.03 -16.88
N ALA A 67 19.98 17.33 -16.12
CA ALA A 67 19.58 16.27 -15.21
C ALA A 67 18.57 16.77 -14.18
N HIS A 68 18.76 17.98 -13.64
CA HIS A 68 17.84 18.57 -12.67
C HIS A 68 16.43 18.76 -13.22
N LYS A 69 16.28 19.18 -14.49
CA LYS A 69 14.96 19.30 -15.13
C LYS A 69 14.27 17.93 -15.21
N LYS A 70 14.99 16.90 -15.62
CA LYS A 70 14.46 15.54 -15.74
C LYS A 70 14.17 14.91 -14.37
N LEU A 71 15.04 15.09 -13.39
CA LEU A 71 14.83 14.68 -12.00
C LEU A 71 13.56 15.32 -11.41
N ASN A 72 13.32 16.60 -11.67
CA ASN A 72 12.10 17.27 -11.21
C ASN A 72 10.85 16.67 -11.88
N SER A 73 10.87 16.43 -13.19
CA SER A 73 9.75 15.79 -13.90
C SER A 73 9.42 14.42 -13.30
N LEU A 74 10.42 13.55 -13.15
CA LEU A 74 10.27 12.22 -12.57
C LEU A 74 9.75 12.28 -11.13
N LYS A 75 10.25 13.23 -10.33
CA LYS A 75 9.79 13.45 -8.96
C LYS A 75 8.32 13.88 -8.91
N TYR A 76 7.86 14.76 -9.80
CA TYR A 76 6.45 15.15 -9.85
C TYR A 76 5.55 14.02 -10.33
N GLU A 77 5.99 13.23 -11.31
CA GLU A 77 5.27 12.02 -11.75
C GLU A 77 5.13 11.01 -10.63
N ALA A 78 6.21 10.74 -9.90
CA ALA A 78 6.19 9.88 -8.72
C ALA A 78 5.26 10.47 -7.65
N PHE A 79 5.35 11.76 -7.34
CA PHE A 79 4.44 12.37 -6.36
C PHE A 79 2.98 12.35 -6.78
N ARG A 80 2.67 12.41 -8.08
CA ARG A 80 1.30 12.24 -8.56
C ARG A 80 0.77 10.84 -8.20
N ALA A 81 1.55 9.79 -8.43
CA ALA A 81 1.19 8.43 -8.01
C ALA A 81 1.07 8.33 -6.48
N TYR A 82 2.03 8.88 -5.74
CA TYR A 82 2.00 8.93 -4.27
C TYR A 82 0.73 9.56 -3.71
N ARG A 83 0.28 10.70 -4.26
CA ARG A 83 -0.94 11.36 -3.78
C ARG A 83 -2.19 10.53 -4.04
N LYS A 84 -2.26 9.81 -5.17
CA LYS A 84 -3.37 8.87 -5.44
C LYS A 84 -3.40 7.76 -4.39
N ILE A 85 -2.24 7.15 -4.11
CA ILE A 85 -2.09 6.12 -3.07
C ILE A 85 -2.53 6.69 -1.72
N GLN A 86 -2.03 7.87 -1.33
CA GLN A 86 -2.35 8.52 -0.05
C GLN A 86 -3.85 8.74 0.13
N MET A 87 -4.56 9.19 -0.91
CA MET A 87 -6.00 9.44 -0.85
C MET A 87 -6.87 8.17 -0.71
N ARG A 88 -6.31 6.98 -0.95
CA ARG A 88 -7.03 5.71 -0.77
C ARG A 88 -7.13 5.27 0.69
N PHE A 89 -6.26 5.80 1.55
CA PHE A 89 -6.15 5.39 2.94
C PHE A 89 -6.69 6.46 3.89
N LYS A 90 -7.08 6.01 5.08
CA LYS A 90 -7.46 6.92 6.16
C LYS A 90 -6.20 7.44 6.83
N PRO A 91 -6.18 8.69 7.32
CA PRO A 91 -5.02 9.23 8.04
C PRO A 91 -4.63 8.45 9.30
N THR A 92 -5.55 7.70 9.89
CA THR A 92 -5.34 6.89 11.11
C THR A 92 -4.84 5.47 10.83
N ASP A 93 -4.62 5.11 9.57
CA ASP A 93 -4.15 3.78 9.18
C ASP A 93 -2.64 3.68 9.33
N GLU A 94 -2.17 3.08 10.42
CA GLU A 94 -0.75 2.99 10.75
C GLU A 94 0.07 2.22 9.72
N GLU A 95 -0.44 1.10 9.20
CA GLU A 95 0.28 0.29 8.22
C GLU A 95 0.37 1.00 6.87
N ALA A 96 -0.72 1.66 6.45
CA ALA A 96 -0.68 2.51 5.27
C ALA A 96 0.29 3.70 5.44
N ASN A 97 0.30 4.34 6.61
CA ASN A 97 1.21 5.45 6.89
C ASN A 97 2.68 5.01 6.88
N LYS A 98 3.00 3.80 7.36
CA LYS A 98 4.34 3.21 7.24
C LYS A 98 4.75 3.02 5.78
N LEU A 99 3.86 2.48 4.95
CA LEU A 99 4.10 2.34 3.50
C LEU A 99 4.32 3.71 2.84
N LEU A 100 3.50 4.71 3.15
CA LEU A 100 3.63 6.06 2.61
C LEU A 100 4.98 6.69 2.98
N ALA A 101 5.43 6.54 4.23
CA ALA A 101 6.74 7.00 4.65
C ALA A 101 7.87 6.31 3.87
N SER A 102 7.78 4.99 3.68
CA SER A 102 8.78 4.24 2.89
C SER A 102 8.82 4.66 1.43
N LEU A 103 7.67 4.92 0.80
CA LEU A 103 7.61 5.45 -0.57
C LEU A 103 8.34 6.80 -0.66
N GLN A 104 8.13 7.70 0.30
CA GLN A 104 8.84 8.99 0.32
C GLN A 104 10.36 8.82 0.46
N ASN A 105 10.81 7.85 1.25
CA ASN A 105 12.24 7.56 1.42
C ASN A 105 12.93 7.20 0.09
N LEU A 106 12.21 6.65 -0.91
CA LEU A 106 12.78 6.30 -2.21
C LEU A 106 13.17 7.53 -3.06
N LEU A 107 12.63 8.71 -2.74
CA LEU A 107 12.92 9.98 -3.40
C LEU A 107 13.71 10.94 -2.50
N ASP A 108 14.19 10.46 -1.35
CA ASP A 108 14.93 11.25 -0.39
C ASP A 108 16.44 10.94 -0.49
N PRO A 109 17.25 11.84 -1.07
CA PRO A 109 18.68 11.60 -1.23
C PRO A 109 19.42 11.48 0.11
N SER A 110 18.86 11.99 1.22
CA SER A 110 19.45 11.86 2.54
C SER A 110 19.47 10.41 3.05
N LYS A 111 18.57 9.56 2.54
CA LYS A 111 18.51 8.13 2.87
C LYS A 111 19.56 7.27 2.17
N LEU A 112 20.29 7.86 1.23
CA LEU A 112 21.34 7.21 0.46
C LEU A 112 22.72 7.35 1.10
N TYR A 113 22.79 7.95 2.29
CA TYR A 113 24.04 8.12 3.00
C TYR A 113 24.62 6.76 3.40
N VAL A 114 25.84 6.49 2.96
CA VAL A 114 26.64 5.34 3.39
C VAL A 114 27.81 5.89 4.18
N ALA A 115 27.96 5.45 5.43
CA ALA A 115 29.11 5.84 6.24
C ALA A 115 30.41 5.40 5.53
N PRO A 116 31.49 6.20 5.57
CA PRO A 116 32.74 5.87 4.86
C PRO A 116 33.30 4.48 5.18
N GLN A 117 33.07 4.01 6.40
CA GLN A 117 33.46 2.68 6.88
C GLN A 117 32.68 1.53 6.23
N GLU A 118 31.45 1.77 5.77
CA GLU A 118 30.58 0.80 5.09
C GLU A 118 30.67 0.89 3.56
N ALA A 119 31.28 1.95 3.03
CA ALA A 119 31.36 2.21 1.59
C ALA A 119 32.24 1.20 0.83
N ARG A 120 33.04 0.37 1.52
CA ARG A 120 33.75 -0.76 0.90
C ARG A 120 32.76 -1.85 0.48
N GLY A 121 32.17 -1.69 -0.71
CA GLY A 121 31.30 -2.68 -1.34
C GLY A 121 29.80 -2.37 -1.27
N ARG A 122 29.38 -1.39 -0.46
CA ARG A 122 27.99 -0.92 -0.42
C ARG A 122 27.86 0.41 -1.17
N GLY A 123 27.41 0.34 -2.43
CA GLY A 123 27.08 1.53 -3.22
C GLY A 123 25.76 2.17 -2.81
N LYS A 124 25.56 3.46 -3.12
CA LYS A 124 24.29 4.19 -2.89
C LYS A 124 23.08 3.46 -3.49
N TYR A 125 23.27 2.85 -4.66
CA TYR A 125 22.23 2.08 -5.33
C TYR A 125 21.81 0.83 -4.54
N ASN A 126 22.74 0.15 -3.86
CA ASN A 126 22.39 -1.00 -3.02
C ASN A 126 21.52 -0.56 -1.83
N VAL A 127 21.84 0.57 -1.20
CA VAL A 127 21.01 1.14 -0.13
C VAL A 127 19.62 1.50 -0.64
N TRP A 128 19.54 2.15 -1.81
CA TRP A 128 18.25 2.45 -2.42
C TRP A 128 17.45 1.18 -2.71
N ARG A 129 18.10 0.12 -3.22
CA ARG A 129 17.45 -1.17 -3.49
C ARG A 129 16.91 -1.81 -2.21
N GLU A 130 17.66 -1.78 -1.11
CA GLU A 130 17.19 -2.26 0.21
C GLU A 130 15.93 -1.49 0.66
N LEU A 131 15.89 -0.16 0.46
CA LEU A 131 14.70 0.66 0.76
C LEU A 131 13.52 0.30 -0.15
N ALA A 132 13.78 0.06 -1.44
CA ALA A 132 12.76 -0.35 -2.40
C ALA A 132 12.16 -1.72 -2.03
N ASP A 133 13.01 -2.70 -1.69
CA ASP A 133 12.59 -4.03 -1.26
C ASP A 133 11.74 -3.98 0.02
N LEU A 134 12.13 -3.15 0.99
CA LEU A 134 11.35 -2.91 2.20
C LEU A 134 9.98 -2.30 1.87
N THR A 135 9.94 -1.31 0.97
CA THR A 135 8.69 -0.67 0.52
C THR A 135 7.76 -1.67 -0.17
N ILE A 136 8.30 -2.52 -1.04
CA ILE A 136 7.55 -3.59 -1.70
C ILE A 136 7.04 -4.62 -0.68
N LEU A 137 7.84 -4.97 0.33
CA LEU A 137 7.41 -5.88 1.39
C LEU A 137 6.22 -5.32 2.17
N GLN A 138 6.28 -4.04 2.56
CA GLN A 138 5.17 -3.36 3.24
C GLN A 138 3.91 -3.30 2.36
N ALA A 139 4.07 -2.99 1.07
CA ALA A 139 2.96 -3.02 0.11
C ALA A 139 2.34 -4.41 0.00
N ARG A 140 3.16 -5.47 -0.07
CA ARG A 140 2.68 -6.86 -0.12
C ARG A 140 1.90 -7.23 1.14
N HIS A 141 2.40 -6.83 2.31
CA HIS A 141 1.72 -7.08 3.58
C HIS A 141 0.33 -6.42 3.60
N LEU A 142 0.28 -5.12 3.31
CA LEU A 142 -0.95 -4.34 3.28
C LEU A 142 -1.97 -4.90 2.27
N LEU A 143 -1.54 -5.19 1.04
CA LEU A 143 -2.39 -5.76 0.00
C LEU A 143 -2.91 -7.16 0.37
N LYS A 144 -2.10 -7.96 1.06
CA LYS A 144 -2.49 -9.30 1.51
C LYS A 144 -3.55 -9.22 2.61
N GLU A 145 -3.42 -8.29 3.55
CA GLU A 145 -4.41 -8.07 4.61
C GLU A 145 -5.77 -7.64 4.03
N GLU A 146 -5.77 -6.70 3.09
CA GLU A 146 -6.99 -6.26 2.40
C GLU A 146 -7.61 -7.38 1.53
N TRP A 147 -6.78 -8.22 0.93
CA TRP A 147 -7.24 -9.38 0.17
C TRP A 147 -7.92 -10.43 1.05
N GLU A 148 -7.34 -10.76 2.20
CA GLU A 148 -7.96 -11.71 3.13
C GLU A 148 -9.27 -11.16 3.71
N THR A 149 -9.34 -9.84 3.95
CA THR A 149 -10.58 -9.15 4.32
C THR A 149 -11.65 -9.26 3.22
N THR A 150 -11.24 -9.21 1.95
CA THR A 150 -12.14 -9.33 0.80
C THR A 150 -12.71 -10.74 0.65
N LYS A 151 -11.88 -11.77 0.87
CA LYS A 151 -12.30 -13.17 0.79
C LYS A 151 -13.27 -13.57 1.89
N ASN A 152 -13.05 -13.07 3.10
CA ASN A 152 -13.77 -13.50 4.29
C ASN A 152 -14.43 -12.31 4.99
N PRO A 153 -15.50 -11.72 4.42
CA PRO A 153 -16.16 -10.56 5.02
C PRO A 153 -16.71 -10.84 6.43
N LEU A 154 -17.09 -12.10 6.70
CA LEU A 154 -17.66 -12.55 7.97
C LEU A 154 -16.64 -12.67 9.11
N THR A 155 -15.33 -12.80 8.82
CA THR A 155 -14.32 -12.91 9.90
C THR A 155 -14.15 -11.60 10.67
N ARG A 156 -14.41 -10.44 10.05
CA ARG A 156 -14.46 -9.15 10.76
C ARG A 156 -15.64 -9.04 11.73
N VAL A 157 -16.77 -9.69 11.41
CA VAL A 157 -17.92 -9.74 12.32
C VAL A 157 -17.58 -10.64 13.52
N ALA A 158 -16.98 -11.80 13.27
CA ALA A 158 -16.52 -12.72 14.32
C ALA A 158 -15.46 -12.10 15.25
N ARG A 159 -14.50 -11.32 14.72
CA ARG A 159 -13.46 -10.62 15.51
C ARG A 159 -14.00 -9.47 16.36
N LYS A 160 -15.18 -8.95 16.03
CA LYS A 160 -15.87 -7.88 16.76
C LYS A 160 -16.95 -8.39 17.72
N VAL A 161 -17.18 -9.71 17.80
CA VAL A 161 -18.00 -10.27 18.89
C VAL A 161 -17.19 -10.08 20.16
N PRO A 162 -17.58 -9.15 21.05
CA PRO A 162 -16.89 -9.01 22.31
C PRO A 162 -17.10 -10.28 23.12
N VAL A 163 -16.16 -10.54 24.01
CA VAL A 163 -16.20 -11.45 25.16
C VAL A 163 -17.41 -11.13 26.06
N TRP A 164 -18.62 -11.24 25.53
CA TRP A 164 -19.90 -11.02 26.23
C TRP A 164 -20.55 -12.36 26.58
N LEU A 165 -20.23 -13.43 25.83
CA LEU A 165 -20.63 -14.80 26.16
C LEU A 165 -19.93 -15.36 27.41
N ASP A 166 -18.69 -14.93 27.69
CA ASP A 166 -17.96 -15.38 28.89
C ASP A 166 -18.51 -14.73 30.17
N SER A 167 -18.94 -13.47 30.09
CA SER A 167 -19.55 -12.70 31.20
C SER A 167 -20.92 -13.24 31.62
N VAL A 168 -21.71 -13.75 30.66
CA VAL A 168 -23.02 -14.36 30.95
C VAL A 168 -22.85 -15.76 31.57
N SER A 169 -21.85 -16.53 31.14
CA SER A 169 -21.59 -17.87 31.72
C SER A 169 -21.09 -17.82 33.18
N ALA A 170 -20.40 -16.73 33.56
CA ALA A 170 -19.92 -16.50 34.92
C ALA A 170 -21.03 -16.03 35.89
N ALA A 171 -22.09 -15.39 35.38
CA ALA A 171 -23.22 -14.92 36.19
C ALA A 171 -24.25 -16.01 36.49
N VAL A 172 -24.33 -17.07 35.68
CA VAL A 172 -25.26 -18.20 35.86
C VAL A 172 -24.70 -19.27 36.80
N ARG A 173 -23.42 -19.16 37.21
CA ARG A 173 -22.72 -20.12 38.06
C ARG A 173 -22.51 -19.67 39.52
N LYS A 174 -23.18 -18.59 39.95
CA LYS A 174 -23.21 -18.11 41.34
C LYS A 174 -24.60 -18.24 41.93
#